data_AF-A0A7J9QCQ5-F1
#
_entry.id   AF-A0A7J9QCQ5-F1
#
_cell.length_a   1.000
_cell.length_b   1.000
_cell.length_c   1.000
_cell.angle_alpha   90.00
_cell.angle_beta   90.00
_cell.angle_gamma   90.00
#
_symmetry.space_group_name_H-M   'P 1'
#
loop_
_entity.id
_entity.type
_entity.pdbx_description
1 polymer ?
#
loop_
_entity_poly.entity_id
_entity_poly.type
_entity_poly.pdbx_seq_one_letter_code
_entity_poly.pdbx_strand_id
1 'polypeptide(L)'
;MPLDKIKEIKEYAETHKSLVLHIQKNPVACIIDDNSQNKLKFESLENQSEIKASLRGFLNKHEEIGLVMGCKFKIQINQELLEYTLYPSIEFIESVIFNEVIFIIDNKMNQIFSCKILTDQFVKTKSEFEKFKKLSKN
;
A
#
# COMPACT_ATOMS: atom_id res chain seq x y z
N MET A 1 7.54 -7.06 -22.58
CA MET A 1 8.67 -6.57 -21.75
C MET A 1 9.01 -7.65 -20.75
N PRO A 2 10.30 -7.93 -20.50
CA PRO A 2 10.71 -8.92 -19.49
C PRO A 2 10.24 -8.48 -18.10
N LEU A 3 9.80 -9.44 -17.29
CA LEU A 3 9.49 -9.21 -15.87
C LEU A 3 10.79 -8.92 -15.12
N ASP A 4 10.74 -7.99 -14.16
CA ASP A 4 11.86 -7.72 -13.28
C ASP A 4 12.14 -8.98 -12.44
N LYS A 5 13.36 -9.53 -12.60
CA LYS A 5 13.85 -10.63 -11.76
C LYS A 5 14.27 -10.06 -10.42
N ILE A 6 13.64 -10.54 -9.35
CA ILE A 6 14.10 -10.22 -7.99
C ILE A 6 15.33 -11.07 -7.69
N LYS A 7 16.38 -10.44 -7.15
CA LYS A 7 17.54 -11.13 -6.58
C LYS A 7 17.37 -11.37 -5.07
N GLU A 8 16.70 -10.44 -4.38
CA GLU A 8 16.52 -10.48 -2.92
C GLU A 8 15.04 -10.52 -2.53
N ILE A 9 14.55 -11.70 -2.13
CA ILE A 9 13.15 -11.88 -1.67
C ILE A 9 12.81 -10.91 -0.52
N LYS A 10 13.77 -10.62 0.36
CA LYS A 10 13.57 -9.80 1.55
C LYS A 10 13.04 -8.39 1.26
N GLU A 11 13.42 -7.79 0.13
CA GLU A 11 12.94 -6.46 -0.28
C GLU A 11 11.42 -6.41 -0.57
N TYR A 12 10.83 -7.58 -0.79
CA TYR A 12 9.43 -7.79 -1.12
C TYR A 12 8.70 -8.59 -0.04
N ALA A 13 9.35 -8.88 1.09
CA ALA A 13 8.66 -9.46 2.24
C ALA A 13 7.55 -8.52 2.69
N GLU A 14 6.38 -9.08 2.97
CA GLU A 14 5.26 -8.32 3.51
C GLU A 14 5.67 -7.71 4.85
N THR A 15 5.51 -6.39 4.98
CA THR A 15 5.81 -5.70 6.24
C THR A 15 4.54 -5.39 7.02
N HIS A 16 3.43 -5.15 6.34
CA HIS A 16 2.16 -4.76 6.97
C HIS A 16 0.97 -5.42 6.27
N LYS A 17 -0.11 -5.59 7.04
CA LYS A 17 -1.38 -6.12 6.54
C LYS A 17 -2.27 -5.00 6.02
N SER A 18 -3.02 -5.28 4.97
CA SER A 18 -4.04 -4.40 4.44
C SER A 18 -5.42 -5.07 4.48
N LEU A 19 -6.46 -4.25 4.65
CA LEU A 19 -7.85 -4.69 4.69
C LEU A 19 -8.79 -3.57 4.24
N VAL A 20 -10.06 -3.92 4.02
CA VAL A 20 -11.11 -2.96 3.68
C VAL A 20 -12.10 -2.87 4.83
N LEU A 21 -12.33 -1.66 5.33
CA LEU A 21 -13.41 -1.38 6.28
C LEU A 21 -14.57 -0.72 5.55
N HIS A 22 -15.78 -0.86 6.11
CA HIS A 22 -16.97 -0.22 5.56
C HIS A 22 -17.47 0.86 6.52
N ILE A 23 -17.16 2.12 6.22
CA ILE A 23 -17.61 3.27 7.00
C ILE A 23 -18.88 3.81 6.33
N GLN A 24 -20.03 3.70 7.01
CA GLN A 24 -21.32 4.15 6.47
C GLN A 24 -21.64 3.58 5.06
N LYS A 25 -21.31 2.29 4.84
CA LYS A 25 -21.43 1.58 3.55
C LYS A 25 -20.41 2.00 2.47
N ASN A 26 -19.49 2.91 2.77
CA ASN A 26 -18.38 3.24 1.87
C ASN A 26 -17.18 2.35 2.20
N PRO A 27 -16.69 1.52 1.27
CA PRO A 27 -15.48 0.75 1.48
C PRO A 27 -14.28 1.69 1.52
N VAL A 28 -13.41 1.55 2.52
CA VAL A 28 -12.19 2.35 2.70
C VAL A 28 -10.99 1.43 2.86
N ALA A 29 -9.88 1.84 2.26
CA ALA A 29 -8.64 1.09 2.29
C ALA A 29 -7.87 1.37 3.59
N CYS A 30 -7.55 0.31 4.32
CA CYS A 30 -6.87 0.39 5.61
C CYS A 30 -5.57 -0.43 5.62
N ILE A 31 -4.53 0.11 6.25
CA ILE A 31 -3.28 -0.58 6.55
C ILE A 31 -3.15 -0.64 8.07
N ILE A 32 -2.85 -1.83 8.61
CA ILE A 32 -2.61 -2.01 10.04
C ILE A 32 -1.14 -1.68 10.33
N ASP A 33 -0.89 -0.73 11.23
CA ASP A 33 0.43 -0.35 11.74
C ASP A 33 0.40 -0.30 13.29
N ASP A 34 0.95 -1.33 13.92
CA ASP A 34 1.07 -1.43 15.38
C ASP A 34 2.41 -0.90 15.90
N ASN A 35 3.24 -0.30 15.04
CA ASN A 35 4.52 0.26 15.46
C ASN A 35 4.27 1.51 16.30
N SER A 36 4.63 1.42 17.59
CA SER A 36 4.46 2.52 18.54
C SER A 36 5.23 3.79 18.15
N GLN A 37 6.38 3.67 17.49
CA GLN A 37 7.14 4.81 16.99
C GLN A 37 6.41 5.49 15.83
N ASN A 38 5.87 4.72 14.88
CA ASN A 38 5.09 5.28 13.77
C ASN A 38 3.82 5.97 14.29
N LYS A 39 3.13 5.35 15.25
CA LYS A 39 1.97 5.96 15.90
C LYS A 39 2.31 7.31 16.53
N LEU A 40 3.39 7.39 17.32
CA LEU A 40 3.85 8.65 17.89
C LEU A 40 4.20 9.68 16.81
N LYS A 41 4.83 9.26 15.71
CA LYS A 41 5.13 10.15 14.57
C LYS A 41 3.85 10.74 13.99
N PHE A 42 2.85 9.91 13.72
CA PHE A 42 1.57 10.36 13.18
C PHE A 42 0.80 11.27 14.15
N GLU A 43 0.81 10.95 15.46
CA GLU A 43 0.19 11.78 16.49
C GLU A 43 0.88 13.13 16.68
N SER A 44 2.19 13.20 16.40
CA SER A 44 2.99 14.44 16.47
C SER A 44 2.89 15.33 15.22
N LEU A 45 2.10 14.94 14.22
CA LEU A 45 1.94 15.72 12.99
C LEU A 45 1.25 17.06 13.26
N GLU A 46 1.96 18.15 13.00
CA GLU A 46 1.40 19.49 13.02
C GLU A 46 0.74 19.83 11.67
N ASN A 47 -0.20 20.79 11.67
CA ASN A 47 -0.93 21.26 10.48
C ASN A 47 -0.04 21.75 9.32
N GLN A 48 1.24 22.07 9.58
CA GLN A 48 2.21 22.53 8.56
C GLN A 48 3.06 21.40 7.97
N SER A 49 2.86 20.14 8.39
CA SER A 49 3.67 19.01 7.94
C SER A 49 3.49 18.76 6.45
N GLU A 50 4.60 18.68 5.70
CA GLU A 50 4.55 18.27 4.30
C GLU A 50 4.37 16.76 4.22
N ILE A 51 3.18 16.32 3.82
CA ILE A 51 2.84 14.90 3.68
C ILE A 51 2.64 14.57 2.22
N LYS A 52 3.40 13.59 1.72
CA LYS A 52 3.23 13.01 0.38
C LYS A 52 3.08 11.51 0.48
N ALA A 53 2.03 10.97 -0.11
CA ALA A 53 1.76 9.54 -0.08
C ALA A 53 1.64 8.96 -1.50
N SER A 54 2.10 7.73 -1.64
CA SER A 54 2.41 7.09 -2.91
C SER A 54 2.13 5.59 -2.80
N LEU A 55 1.34 5.02 -3.71
CA LEU A 55 1.15 3.57 -3.79
C LEU A 55 1.58 3.06 -5.16
N ARG A 56 2.60 2.20 -5.17
CA ARG A 56 3.15 1.64 -6.40
C ARG A 56 3.05 0.12 -6.40
N GLY A 57 2.30 -0.43 -7.33
CA GLY A 57 2.26 -1.86 -7.62
C GLY A 57 3.58 -2.38 -8.17
N PHE A 58 3.86 -3.64 -7.89
CA PHE A 58 4.95 -4.39 -8.51
C PHE A 58 4.47 -5.77 -8.95
N LEU A 59 5.08 -6.27 -10.01
CA LEU A 59 4.87 -7.60 -10.55
C LEU A 59 6.22 -8.17 -10.93
N ASN A 60 6.68 -9.12 -10.13
CA ASN A 60 8.05 -9.60 -10.20
C ASN A 60 8.10 -11.11 -10.31
N LYS A 61 9.25 -11.64 -10.76
CA LYS A 61 9.52 -13.07 -10.79
C LYS A 61 10.74 -13.41 -9.94
N HIS A 62 10.62 -14.45 -9.12
CA HIS A 62 11.73 -15.08 -8.42
C HIS A 62 11.82 -16.55 -8.85
N GLU A 63 13.03 -17.12 -8.80
CA GLU A 63 13.27 -18.50 -9.24
C GLU A 63 12.67 -19.53 -8.28
N GLU A 64 12.66 -19.24 -6.98
CA GLU A 64 12.14 -20.14 -5.93
C GLU A 64 10.64 -19.94 -5.60
N ILE A 65 10.18 -18.70 -5.53
CA ILE A 65 8.81 -18.38 -5.06
C ILE A 65 7.86 -18.01 -6.22
N GLY A 66 8.34 -18.07 -7.46
CA GLY A 66 7.54 -17.83 -8.65
C GLY A 66 7.18 -16.35 -8.86
N LEU A 67 5.97 -16.10 -9.35
CA LEU A 67 5.46 -14.75 -9.60
C LEU A 67 4.93 -14.12 -8.31
N VAL A 68 5.34 -12.88 -8.06
CA VAL A 68 5.00 -12.13 -6.86
C VAL A 68 4.35 -10.81 -7.28
N MET A 69 3.16 -10.52 -6.76
CA MET A 69 2.44 -9.29 -7.01
C MET A 69 2.01 -8.64 -5.69
N GLY A 70 2.33 -7.37 -5.52
CA GLY A 70 1.95 -6.59 -4.35
C GLY A 70 2.07 -5.11 -4.64
N CYS A 71 2.11 -4.30 -3.59
CA CYS A 71 2.38 -2.87 -3.72
C CYS A 71 3.26 -2.36 -2.59
N LYS A 72 4.01 -1.29 -2.90
CA LYS A 72 4.75 -0.50 -1.93
C LYS A 72 4.00 0.79 -1.69
N PHE A 73 3.53 0.95 -0.45
CA PHE A 73 2.98 2.20 0.03
C PHE A 73 4.09 3.02 0.68
N LYS A 74 4.23 4.26 0.26
CA LYS A 74 5.25 5.18 0.77
C LYS A 74 4.56 6.42 1.31
N ILE A 75 4.90 6.78 2.54
CA ILE A 75 4.50 8.04 3.15
C ILE A 75 5.77 8.82 3.45
N GLN A 76 5.91 9.98 2.82
CA GLN A 76 6.92 10.94 3.17
C GLN A 76 6.30 12.00 4.07
N ILE A 77 6.89 12.17 5.25
CA ILE A 77 6.53 13.19 6.24
C ILE A 77 7.76 14.07 6.41
N ASN A 78 7.69 15.32 5.94
CA ASN A 78 8.85 16.21 5.87
C ASN A 78 10.02 15.53 5.13
N GLN A 79 11.10 15.17 5.84
CA GLN A 79 12.28 14.49 5.29
C GLN A 79 12.30 12.97 5.59
N GLU A 80 11.38 12.46 6.39
CA GLU A 80 11.31 11.05 6.75
C GLU A 80 10.44 10.27 5.77
N LEU A 81 10.89 9.07 5.41
CA LEU A 81 10.17 8.16 4.52
C LEU A 81 9.80 6.88 5.28
N LEU A 82 8.51 6.58 5.30
CA LEU A 82 7.95 5.30 5.73
C LEU A 82 7.59 4.49 4.49
N GLU A 83 7.98 3.21 4.46
CA GLU A 83 7.68 2.28 3.37
C GLU A 83 7.02 1.01 3.91
N TYR A 84 5.89 0.66 3.31
CA TYR A 84 5.07 -0.50 3.62
C TYR A 84 4.99 -1.40 2.40
N THR A 85 5.35 -2.68 2.54
CA THR A 85 5.17 -3.69 1.50
C THR A 85 3.91 -4.49 1.83
N LEU A 86 2.93 -4.44 0.91
CA LEU A 86 1.60 -5.00 1.09
C LEU A 86 1.27 -5.99 -0.01
N TYR A 87 0.44 -6.98 0.31
CA TYR A 87 -0.18 -7.91 -0.62
C TYR A 87 -1.71 -7.76 -0.58
N PRO A 88 -2.25 -6.63 -1.09
CA PRO A 88 -3.64 -6.28 -0.89
C PRO A 88 -4.62 -7.10 -1.73
N SER A 89 -5.86 -7.16 -1.28
CA SER A 89 -6.99 -7.65 -2.07
C SER A 89 -7.32 -6.71 -3.23
N ILE A 90 -8.07 -7.21 -4.22
CA ILE A 90 -8.59 -6.39 -5.32
C ILE A 90 -9.53 -5.29 -4.78
N GLU A 91 -10.36 -5.63 -3.80
CA GLU A 91 -11.28 -4.69 -3.16
C GLU A 91 -10.54 -3.53 -2.48
N PHE A 92 -9.38 -3.80 -1.86
CA PHE A 92 -8.53 -2.74 -1.32
C PHE A 92 -8.07 -1.80 -2.44
N ILE A 93 -7.59 -2.35 -3.55
CA ILE A 93 -7.13 -1.56 -4.69
C ILE A 93 -8.28 -0.70 -5.25
N GLU A 94 -9.48 -1.26 -5.39
CA GLU A 94 -10.67 -0.54 -5.83
C GLU A 94 -11.09 0.56 -4.85
N SER A 95 -11.00 0.29 -3.55
CA SER A 95 -11.31 1.26 -2.49
C SER A 95 -10.34 2.45 -2.52
N VAL A 96 -9.05 2.22 -2.79
CA VAL A 96 -8.10 3.33 -2.95
C VAL A 96 -8.38 4.12 -4.24
N ILE A 97 -8.76 3.45 -5.35
CA ILE A 97 -9.12 4.17 -6.60
C ILE A 97 -10.28 5.11 -6.37
N PHE A 98 -11.32 4.63 -5.68
CA PHE A 98 -12.56 5.36 -5.54
C PHE A 98 -12.42 6.52 -4.55
N ASN A 99 -11.72 6.30 -3.42
CA ASN A 99 -11.64 7.31 -2.36
C ASN A 99 -10.37 8.14 -2.39
N GLU A 100 -9.33 7.68 -3.08
CA GLU A 100 -7.99 8.29 -3.13
C GLU A 100 -7.34 8.49 -1.75
N VAL A 101 -7.85 7.79 -0.72
CA VAL A 101 -7.41 7.90 0.68
C VAL A 101 -7.07 6.52 1.21
N ILE A 102 -5.96 6.44 1.93
CA ILE A 102 -5.61 5.28 2.77
C ILE A 102 -5.64 5.70 4.23
N PHE A 103 -6.22 4.83 5.06
CA PHE A 103 -6.24 4.93 6.50
C PHE A 103 -5.15 4.03 7.10
N ILE A 104 -4.41 4.57 8.05
CA ILE A 104 -3.54 3.80 8.95
C ILE A 104 -4.31 3.57 10.24
N ILE A 105 -4.43 2.32 10.63
CA ILE A 105 -5.17 1.89 11.82
C ILE A 105 -4.30 1.01 12.72
N ASP A 106 -4.63 0.95 14.01
CA ASP A 106 -4.07 -0.07 14.91
C ASP A 106 -4.83 -1.40 14.80
N ASN A 107 -4.31 -2.45 15.44
CA ASN A 107 -4.98 -3.75 15.52
C ASN A 107 -6.35 -3.75 16.23
N LYS A 108 -6.69 -2.67 16.95
CA LYS A 108 -8.01 -2.45 17.56
C LYS A 108 -8.94 -1.67 16.64
N MET A 109 -8.55 -1.45 15.39
CA MET A 109 -9.28 -0.71 14.36
C MET A 109 -9.45 0.78 14.68
N ASN A 110 -8.66 1.34 15.59
CA ASN A 110 -8.65 2.79 15.80
C ASN A 110 -7.86 3.46 14.69
N GLN A 111 -8.40 4.55 14.16
CA GLN A 111 -7.68 5.37 13.19
C GLN A 111 -6.49 6.06 13.87
N ILE A 112 -5.29 5.83 13.34
CA ILE A 112 -4.07 6.53 13.72
C ILE A 112 -3.87 7.73 12.81
N PHE A 113 -4.01 7.51 11.50
CA PHE A 113 -3.72 8.52 10.48
C PHE A 113 -4.50 8.26 9.19
N SER A 114 -4.63 9.26 8.35
CA SER A 114 -5.17 9.10 7.00
C SER A 114 -4.51 10.09 6.05
N CYS A 115 -4.21 9.66 4.83
CA CYS A 115 -3.65 10.53 3.81
C CYS A 115 -4.25 10.28 2.44
N LYS A 116 -4.33 11.35 1.66
CA LYS A 116 -4.64 11.29 0.23
C LYS A 116 -3.43 10.80 -0.56
N ILE A 117 -3.67 10.05 -1.61
CA ILE A 117 -2.65 9.50 -2.52
C ILE A 117 -2.78 10.16 -3.89
N LEU A 118 -1.64 10.41 -4.53
CA LEU A 118 -1.62 10.90 -5.90
C LEU A 118 -2.13 9.83 -6.88
N THR A 119 -3.24 10.13 -7.56
CA THR A 119 -3.98 9.26 -8.48
C THR A 119 -3.18 8.73 -9.67
N ASP A 120 -2.26 9.53 -10.22
CA ASP A 120 -1.42 9.13 -11.36
C ASP A 120 -0.55 7.90 -11.06
N GLN A 121 -0.18 7.70 -9.80
CA GLN A 121 0.58 6.51 -9.39
C GLN A 121 -0.32 5.27 -9.28
N PHE A 122 -1.61 5.47 -9.07
CA PHE A 122 -2.56 4.39 -8.88
C PHE A 122 -3.04 3.75 -10.17
N VAL A 123 -3.23 4.53 -11.24
CA VAL A 123 -3.53 4.00 -12.58
C VAL A 123 -2.47 2.98 -13.01
N LYS A 124 -1.21 3.24 -12.66
CA LYS A 124 -0.09 2.30 -12.88
C LYS A 124 -0.25 1.03 -12.03
N THR A 125 -0.56 1.16 -10.75
CA THR A 125 -0.81 0.01 -9.85
C THR A 125 -1.93 -0.88 -10.38
N LYS A 126 -3.10 -0.32 -10.76
CA LYS A 126 -4.18 -1.12 -11.37
C LYS A 126 -3.72 -1.83 -12.65
N SER A 127 -2.95 -1.16 -13.50
CA SER A 127 -2.39 -1.74 -14.71
C SER A 127 -1.48 -2.94 -14.42
N GLU A 128 -0.62 -2.86 -13.40
CA GLU A 128 0.21 -3.99 -12.96
C GLU A 128 -0.63 -5.17 -12.46
N PHE A 129 -1.69 -4.91 -11.70
CA PHE A 129 -2.62 -5.96 -11.24
C PHE A 129 -3.34 -6.66 -12.41
N GLU A 130 -3.80 -5.89 -13.40
CA GLU A 130 -4.43 -6.45 -14.59
C GLU A 130 -3.45 -7.25 -15.46
N LYS A 131 -2.17 -6.86 -15.52
CA LYS A 131 -1.13 -7.69 -16.18
C LYS A 131 -0.96 -9.03 -15.49
N PHE A 132 -0.92 -9.06 -14.15
CA PHE A 132 -0.82 -10.31 -13.40
C PHE A 132 -2.00 -11.26 -13.65
N LYS A 133 -3.23 -10.74 -13.65
CA LYS A 133 -4.44 -11.55 -13.96
C LYS A 133 -4.34 -12.22 -15.33
N LYS A 134 -3.69 -11.57 -16.31
CA LYS A 134 -3.49 -12.15 -17.65
C LYS A 134 -2.43 -13.26 -17.63
N LEU A 135 -1.36 -13.10 -16.85
CA LEU A 135 -0.29 -14.09 -16.74
C LEU A 135 -0.69 -15.33 -15.93
N SER A 136 -1.60 -15.18 -14.96
CA SER A 136 -2.10 -16.25 -14.10
C SER A 136 -3.24 -17.08 -14.70
N LYS A 137 -3.75 -16.68 -15.88
CA LYS A 137 -4.78 -17.41 -16.64
C LYS A 137 -4.21 -18.33 -17.73
N ASN A 138 -2.89 -18.40 -17.86
CA ASN A 138 -2.16 -19.34 -18.73
C ASN A 138 -1.48 -20.41 -17.88
#